data_AF-A0A8S3IKW6-F1
#
_entry.id   AF-A0A8S3IKW6-F1
#
_cell.length_a   1.000
_cell.length_b   1.000
_cell.length_c   1.000
_cell.angle_alpha   90.00
_cell.angle_beta   90.00
_cell.angle_gamma   90.00
#
_symmetry.space_group_name_H-M   'P 1'
#
loop_
_entity.id
_entity.type
_entity.pdbx_description
1 polymer ?
#
loop_
_entity_poly.entity_id
_entity_poly.type
_entity_poly.pdbx_seq_one_letter_code
_entity_poly.pdbx_strand_id
1 'polypeptide(L)'
;VREYVTDSLNNSFLATLNCAWNDHRTAMIMIRDILMYMDRVYVSGQKLEPVFNLGVILFRDNVVRYSSIRDHLRQTLLDMVAKERRGELIEK
;
A
#
# COMPACT_ATOMS: atom_id res chain seq x y z
N VAL A 1 4.06 -10.97 -0.27
CA VAL A 1 3.91 -9.57 0.22
C VAL A 1 3.19 -9.50 1.56
N ARG A 2 1.92 -9.91 1.65
CA ARG A 2 1.16 -9.83 2.92
C ARG A 2 1.82 -10.57 4.09
N GLU A 3 2.28 -11.79 3.88
CA GLU A 3 2.98 -12.59 4.91
C GLU A 3 4.24 -11.87 5.39
N TYR A 4 5.09 -11.43 4.46
CA TYR A 4 6.28 -10.65 4.77
C TYR A 4 6.00 -9.37 5.58
N VAL A 5 4.92 -8.63 5.27
CA VAL A 5 4.49 -7.45 6.04
C VAL A 5 3.93 -7.84 7.42
N THR A 6 3.34 -9.04 7.53
CA THR A 6 2.84 -9.57 8.81
C THR A 6 3.98 -10.02 9.70
N ASP A 7 5.04 -10.60 9.13
CA ASP A 7 6.24 -11.02 9.86
C ASP A 7 7.03 -9.82 10.41
N SER A 8 6.97 -8.67 9.73
CA SER A 8 7.64 -7.43 10.14
C SER A 8 6.83 -6.58 11.13
N LEU A 9 5.65 -7.01 11.59
CA LEU A 9 4.81 -6.22 12.51
C LEU A 9 5.57 -5.72 13.74
N ASN A 10 6.44 -6.56 14.31
CA ASN A 10 7.21 -6.21 15.50
C ASN A 10 8.60 -5.64 15.20
N ASN A 11 9.02 -5.60 13.93
CA ASN A 11 10.35 -5.12 13.54
C ASN A 11 10.33 -4.45 12.16
N SER A 12 10.58 -3.14 12.12
CA SER A 12 10.64 -2.35 10.88
C SER A 12 9.35 -2.34 10.05
N PHE A 13 8.18 -2.52 10.69
CA PHE A 13 6.88 -2.61 10.02
C PHE A 13 6.61 -1.52 8.97
N LEU A 14 6.74 -0.24 9.34
CA LEU A 14 6.45 0.88 8.44
C LEU A 14 7.41 0.92 7.24
N ALA A 15 8.69 0.64 7.47
CA ALA A 15 9.69 0.58 6.41
C ALA A 15 9.38 -0.57 5.43
N THR A 16 9.05 -1.76 5.96
CA THR A 16 8.67 -2.91 5.14
C THR A 16 7.39 -2.66 4.35
N LEU A 17 6.35 -2.08 4.97
CA LEU A 17 5.10 -1.76 4.30
C LEU A 17 5.29 -0.70 3.21
N ASN A 18 6.10 0.33 3.47
CA ASN A 18 6.41 1.38 2.50
C ASN A 18 7.24 0.83 1.32
N CYS A 19 8.22 -0.04 1.60
CA CYS A 19 8.98 -0.74 0.55
C CYS A 19 8.06 -1.57 -0.34
N ALA A 20 7.19 -2.39 0.27
CA ALA A 20 6.20 -3.19 -0.47
C ALA A 20 5.25 -2.33 -1.32
N TRP A 21 4.84 -1.16 -0.81
CA TRP A 21 4.01 -0.22 -1.56
C TRP A 21 4.74 0.38 -2.77
N ASN A 22 6.00 0.80 -2.60
CA ASN A 22 6.80 1.37 -3.68
C ASN A 22 7.11 0.35 -4.78
N ASP A 23 7.42 -0.89 -4.40
CA ASP A 23 7.62 -2.00 -5.34
C ASP A 23 6.33 -2.27 -6.12
N HIS A 24 5.19 -2.36 -5.42
CA HIS A 24 3.88 -2.56 -6.05
C HIS A 24 3.56 -1.43 -7.03
N ARG A 25 3.78 -0.17 -6.64
CA ARG A 25 3.55 0.99 -7.51
C ARG A 25 4.42 0.94 -8.77
N THR A 26 5.69 0.60 -8.62
CA THR A 26 6.65 0.49 -9.73
C THR A 26 6.25 -0.62 -10.70
N ALA A 27 5.89 -1.79 -10.17
CA ALA A 27 5.35 -2.90 -10.97
C ALA A 27 4.07 -2.50 -11.71
N MET A 28 3.14 -1.81 -11.04
CA MET A 28 1.89 -1.38 -11.66
C MET A 28 2.07 -0.37 -12.79
N ILE A 29 3.09 0.49 -12.72
CA ILE A 29 3.43 1.40 -13.85
C ILE A 29 3.87 0.57 -15.06
N MET A 30 4.77 -0.40 -14.88
CA MET A 30 5.23 -1.27 -15.96
C MET A 30 4.09 -2.11 -16.56
N ILE A 31 3.24 -2.70 -15.70
CA ILE A 31 2.08 -3.49 -16.13
C ILE A 31 1.11 -2.63 -16.93
N ARG A 32 0.80 -1.41 -16.46
CA ARG A 32 -0.04 -0.46 -17.20
C ARG A 32 0.56 -0.12 -18.56
N ASP A 33 1.88 0.08 -18.64
CA ASP A 33 2.54 0.45 -19.88
C ASP A 33 2.49 -0.69 -20.92
N ILE A 34 2.63 -1.94 -20.48
CA ILE A 34 2.42 -3.14 -21.35
C ILE A 34 0.95 -3.24 -21.78
N LEU A 35 0.03 -2.96 -20.86
CA LEU A 35 -1.42 -3.09 -21.07
C LEU A 35 -2.09 -1.82 -21.62
N MET A 36 -1.31 -0.85 -22.09
CA MET A 36 -1.77 0.49 -22.45
C MET A 36 -2.94 0.50 -23.43
N TYR A 37 -2.92 -0.39 -24.44
CA TYR A 37 -3.97 -0.44 -25.44
C TYR A 37 -5.30 -0.91 -24.84
N MET A 38 -5.27 -1.95 -24.00
CA MET A 38 -6.46 -2.39 -23.26
C MET A 38 -6.98 -1.28 -22.35
N ASP A 39 -6.09 -0.60 -21.62
CA ASP A 39 -6.45 0.46 -20.69
C ASP A 39 -7.11 1.66 -21.42
N ARG A 40 -6.63 1.99 -22.62
CA ARG A 40 -7.16 3.12 -23.41
C ARG A 40 -8.44 2.79 -24.18
N VAL A 41 -8.56 1.58 -24.72
CA VAL A 41 -9.67 1.22 -25.63
C VAL A 41 -10.76 0.47 -24.88
N TYR A 42 -10.42 -0.64 -24.26
CA TYR A 42 -11.40 -1.53 -23.62
C TYR A 42 -11.92 -0.93 -22.32
N VAL A 43 -11.02 -0.57 -21.39
CA VAL A 43 -11.39 -0.09 -20.06
C VAL A 43 -12.18 1.23 -20.15
N SER A 44 -11.72 2.17 -20.97
CA SER A 44 -12.40 3.45 -21.23
C SER A 44 -13.81 3.25 -21.81
N GLY A 45 -13.96 2.37 -22.81
CA GLY A 45 -15.25 2.10 -23.44
C GLY A 45 -16.26 1.40 -22.52
N GLN A 46 -15.78 0.56 -21.60
CA GLN A 46 -16.62 -0.20 -20.66
C GLN A 46 -16.78 0.49 -19.29
N LYS A 47 -16.20 1.67 -19.09
CA LYS A 47 -16.22 2.42 -17.81
C LYS A 47 -15.72 1.58 -16.62
N LEU A 48 -14.70 0.75 -16.86
CA LEU A 48 -14.06 -0.04 -15.82
C LEU A 48 -12.94 0.77 -15.14
N GLU A 49 -12.43 0.27 -14.02
CA GLU A 49 -11.28 0.87 -13.36
C GLU A 49 -10.00 0.70 -14.22
N PRO A 50 -9.23 1.79 -14.45
CA PRO A 50 -7.92 1.72 -15.07
C PRO A 50 -7.00 0.74 -14.36
N VAL A 51 -6.10 0.10 -15.12
CA VAL A 51 -5.18 -0.93 -14.62
C VAL A 51 -4.44 -0.47 -13.37
N PHE A 52 -3.91 0.76 -13.37
CA PHE A 52 -3.19 1.31 -12.22
C PHE A 52 -4.09 1.44 -10.98
N ASN A 53 -5.29 2.02 -11.14
CA ASN A 53 -6.25 2.19 -10.04
C ASN A 53 -6.72 0.85 -9.47
N LEU A 54 -7.01 -0.11 -10.35
CA LEU A 54 -7.36 -1.46 -9.95
C LEU A 54 -6.24 -2.08 -9.11
N GLY A 55 -4.98 -1.89 -9.51
CA GLY A 55 -3.82 -2.32 -8.72
C GLY A 55 -3.76 -1.67 -7.33
N VAL A 56 -4.09 -0.38 -7.21
CA VAL A 56 -4.16 0.31 -5.91
C VAL A 56 -5.28 -0.24 -5.04
N ILE A 57 -6.46 -0.47 -5.60
CA ILE A 57 -7.62 -1.06 -4.90
C ILE A 57 -7.26 -2.45 -4.37
N LEU A 58 -6.63 -3.28 -5.21
CA LEU A 58 -6.22 -4.63 -4.82
C LEU A 58 -5.17 -4.61 -3.71
N PHE A 59 -4.18 -3.72 -3.77
CA PHE A 59 -3.18 -3.58 -2.69
C PHE A 59 -3.82 -3.12 -1.38
N ARG A 60 -4.73 -2.13 -1.47
CA ARG A 60 -5.50 -1.64 -0.32
C ARG A 60 -6.25 -2.77 0.36
N ASP A 61 -6.99 -3.56 -0.41
CA ASP A 61 -7.92 -4.56 0.15
C ASP A 61 -7.20 -5.83 0.62
N ASN A 62 -6.13 -6.25 -0.06
CA ASN A 62 -5.43 -7.51 0.25
C ASN A 62 -4.23 -7.33 1.19
N VAL A 63 -3.65 -6.13 1.29
CA VAL A 63 -2.46 -5.86 2.12
C VAL A 63 -2.81 -4.87 3.23
N VAL A 64 -3.12 -3.62 2.90
CA VAL A 64 -3.27 -2.54 3.90
C VAL A 64 -4.46 -2.77 4.84
N ARG A 65 -5.58 -3.25 4.31
CA ARG A 65 -6.82 -3.51 5.07
C ARG A 65 -6.93 -4.91 5.65
N TYR A 66 -5.92 -5.74 5.46
CA TYR A 66 -5.84 -7.02 6.15
C TYR A 66 -5.86 -6.79 7.65
N SER A 67 -6.67 -7.54 8.41
CA SER A 67 -7.05 -7.18 9.79
C SER A 67 -5.84 -6.88 10.69
N SER A 68 -4.84 -7.77 10.73
CA SER A 68 -3.65 -7.58 11.56
C SER A 68 -2.83 -6.36 11.14
N ILE A 69 -2.60 -6.18 9.84
CA ILE A 69 -1.83 -5.05 9.28
C ILE A 69 -2.57 -3.73 9.51
N ARG A 70 -3.88 -3.70 9.27
CA ARG A 70 -4.74 -2.52 9.42
C ARG A 70 -4.75 -2.03 10.86
N ASP A 71 -5.01 -2.94 11.80
CA ASP A 71 -5.16 -2.59 13.20
C ASP A 71 -3.81 -2.17 13.79
N HIS A 72 -2.72 -2.86 13.42
CA HIS A 72 -1.36 -2.49 13.80
C HIS A 72 -0.95 -1.15 13.20
N LEU A 73 -1.14 -0.92 11.89
CA LEU A 73 -0.83 0.36 11.23
C LEU A 73 -1.55 1.53 11.89
N ARG A 74 -2.84 1.38 12.21
CA ARG A 74 -3.58 2.41 12.93
C ARG A 74 -2.96 2.70 14.30
N GLN A 75 -2.62 1.66 15.06
CA GLN A 75 -2.03 1.81 16.38
C GLN A 75 -0.66 2.50 16.30
N THR A 76 0.23 2.03 15.42
CA THR A 76 1.56 2.59 15.22
C THR A 76 1.50 4.09 14.89
N LEU A 77 0.64 4.49 13.94
CA LEU A 77 0.52 5.89 13.54
C LEU A 77 -0.03 6.77 14.66
N LEU A 78 -1.05 6.30 15.39
CA LEU A 78 -1.60 7.04 16.54
C LEU A 78 -0.57 7.18 17.66
N ASP A 79 0.21 6.14 17.93
CA ASP A 79 1.28 6.17 18.93
C ASP A 79 2.39 7.14 18.53
N MET A 80 2.78 7.19 17.26
CA MET A 80 3.74 8.17 16.75
C MET A 80 3.24 9.60 16.93
N VAL A 81 1.98 9.89 16.56
CA VAL A 81 1.37 11.20 16.76
C VAL A 81 1.31 11.57 18.24
N ALA A 82 0.97 10.61 19.12
CA ALA A 82 0.92 10.84 20.56
C ALA A 82 2.31 11.13 21.15
N LYS A 83 3.35 10.43 20.68
CA LYS A 83 4.76 10.66 21.05
C LYS A 83 5.23 12.05 20.62
N GLU A 84 4.97 12.43 19.37
CA GLU A 84 5.31 13.76 18.85
C GLU A 84 4.64 14.87 19.67
N ARG A 85 3.36 14.71 20.02
CA ARG A 85 2.62 15.66 20.88
C ARG A 85 3.18 15.77 22.30
N ARG A 86 3.91 14.76 22.79
CA ARG A 86 4.63 14.79 24.07
C ARG A 86 6.06 15.37 23.94
N GLY A 87 6.48 15.76 22.74
CA GLY A 87 7.83 16.27 22.47
C GLY A 87 8.88 15.18 22.30
N GLU A 88 8.47 13.91 22.12
CA GLU A 88 9.40 12.82 21.81
C GLU A 88 9.81 12.88 20.33
N LEU A 89 11.09 12.61 20.05
CA LEU A 89 11.56 12.45 18.67
C LEU A 89 11.00 11.15 18.09
N ILE A 90 10.20 11.26 17.03
CA ILE A 90 9.74 10.14 16.22
C ILE A 90 10.64 9.97 15.00
N GLU A 91 10.97 8.72 14.68
CA GLU A 91 11.60 8.35 13.41
C GLU A 91 10.63 8.68 12.27
N LYS A 92 11.12 9.40 11.26
CA LYS A 92 10.33 9.85 10.10
C LYS A 92 10.35 8.83 8.98
#